data_AF-A0A6J4GDN2-F1
#
_entry.id   AF-A0A6J4GDN2-F1
#
_cell.length_a   1.000
_cell.length_b   1.000
_cell.length_c   1.000
_cell.angle_alpha   90.00
_cell.angle_beta   90.00
_cell.angle_gamma   90.00
#
_symmetry.space_group_name_H-M   'P 1'
#
loop_
_entity.id
_entity.type
_entity.pdbx_description
1 polymer ?
#
loop_
_entity_poly.entity_id
_entity_poly.type
_entity_poly.pdbx_seq_one_letter_code
_entity_poly.pdbx_strand_id
1 'polypeptide(L)'
;MRKILNKIHLWFGLVTGLVVFISMLDASIFVWEEELSAWYHKDKIFVPQVKNTILPLDSLYKSIRIKHPLADYAIIDHDPKKSYVFTSYEENTVSHWTAASDCKSYSNIYINQYTGKELGEVNLRYDWIFDLRVLHENLLLTYDGLAS
;
A
#
# COMPACT_ATOMS: atom_id res chain seq x y z
N MET A 1 -32.08 32.85 18.66
CA MET A 1 -31.65 32.25 17.37
C MET A 1 -30.17 32.46 17.06
N ARG A 2 -29.66 33.70 16.87
CA ARG A 2 -28.24 33.96 16.49
C ARG A 2 -27.17 33.30 17.38
N LYS A 3 -27.33 33.32 18.71
CA LYS A 3 -26.36 32.71 19.65
C LYS A 3 -26.25 31.18 19.50
N ILE A 4 -27.34 30.51 19.14
CA ILE A 4 -27.38 29.06 18.93
C ILE A 4 -26.68 28.73 17.61
N LEU A 5 -26.99 29.47 16.54
CA LEU A 5 -26.34 29.33 15.24
C LEU A 5 -24.82 29.53 15.32
N ASN A 6 -24.36 30.53 16.08
CA ASN A 6 -22.92 30.75 16.27
C ASN A 6 -22.23 29.58 17.00
N LYS A 7 -22.89 28.97 18.01
CA LYS A 7 -22.36 27.80 18.70
C LYS A 7 -22.31 26.59 17.78
N ILE A 8 -23.38 26.34 17.03
CA ILE A 8 -23.45 25.25 16.04
C ILE A 8 -22.35 25.43 14.99
N HIS A 9 -22.24 26.63 14.40
CA HIS A 9 -21.22 26.93 13.40
C HIS A 9 -19.80 26.72 13.93
N LEU A 10 -19.50 27.16 15.15
CA LEU A 10 -18.19 26.97 15.77
C LEU A 10 -17.86 25.49 15.92
N TRP A 11 -18.76 24.70 16.52
CA TRP A 11 -18.49 23.29 16.80
C TRP A 11 -18.49 22.43 15.53
N PHE A 12 -19.41 22.67 14.60
CA PHE A 12 -19.41 21.98 13.31
C PHE A 12 -18.17 22.35 12.50
N GLY A 13 -17.81 23.64 12.41
CA GLY A 13 -16.61 24.08 11.71
C GLY A 13 -15.33 23.53 12.32
N LEU A 14 -15.26 23.42 13.65
CA LEU A 14 -14.12 22.82 14.33
C LEU A 14 -14.00 21.32 14.05
N VAL A 15 -15.11 20.58 14.10
CA VAL A 15 -15.12 19.14 13.83
C VAL A 15 -14.80 18.86 12.35
N THR A 16 -15.45 19.56 11.41
CA THR A 16 -15.18 19.35 9.99
C THR A 16 -13.77 19.81 9.61
N GLY A 17 -13.31 20.93 10.17
CA GLY A 17 -11.94 21.42 9.97
C GLY A 17 -10.90 20.44 10.49
N LEU A 18 -11.14 19.78 11.62
CA LEU A 18 -10.24 18.76 12.16
C LEU A 18 -10.16 17.52 11.25
N VAL A 19 -11.31 17.05 10.74
CA VAL A 19 -11.35 15.89 9.83
C VAL A 19 -10.57 16.20 8.54
N VAL A 20 -10.80 17.37 7.94
CA VAL A 20 -10.07 17.81 6.74
C VAL A 20 -8.58 17.98 7.05
N PHE A 21 -8.23 18.52 8.21
CA PHE A 21 -6.84 18.69 8.62
C PHE A 21 -6.09 17.36 8.69
N ILE A 22 -6.68 16.33 9.30
CA ILE A 22 -6.08 14.99 9.36
C ILE A 22 -5.89 14.44 7.94
N SER A 23 -6.96 14.35 7.14
CA SER A 23 -6.89 13.82 5.77
C SER A 23 -5.86 14.54 4.89
N MET A 24 -5.72 15.87 5.00
CA MET A 24 -4.74 16.64 4.22
C MET A 24 -3.31 16.50 4.75
N LEU A 25 -3.14 16.33 6.06
CA LEU A 25 -1.83 16.08 6.67
C LEU A 25 -1.26 14.77 6.14
N ASP A 26 -2.06 13.70 6.16
CA ASP A 26 -1.63 12.39 5.66
C ASP A 26 -1.34 12.43 4.16
N ALA A 27 -2.16 13.14 3.38
CA ALA A 27 -1.90 13.40 1.96
C ALA A 27 -0.53 14.05 1.72
N SER A 28 -0.20 15.07 2.52
CA SER A 28 1.05 15.82 2.38
C SER A 28 2.29 14.99 2.67
N ILE A 29 2.17 13.99 3.55
CA ILE A 29 3.22 13.03 3.86
C ILE A 29 3.29 11.98 2.75
N PHE A 30 2.14 11.50 2.26
CA PHE A 30 2.03 10.46 1.24
C PHE A 30 2.61 10.86 -0.13
N VAL A 31 2.74 12.16 -0.44
CA VAL A 31 3.46 12.62 -1.66
C VAL A 31 4.89 12.05 -1.75
N TRP A 32 5.48 11.67 -0.62
CA TRP A 32 6.82 11.07 -0.52
C TRP A 32 6.79 9.54 -0.42
N GLU A 33 5.70 8.87 -0.84
CA GLU A 33 5.55 7.42 -0.75
C GLU A 33 6.78 6.68 -1.29
N GLU A 34 7.27 7.09 -2.47
CA GLU A 34 8.41 6.44 -3.10
C GLU A 34 9.68 6.54 -2.25
N GLU A 35 9.99 7.74 -1.73
CA GLU A 35 11.16 7.97 -0.89
C GLU A 35 11.03 7.30 0.48
N LEU A 36 9.86 7.38 1.10
CA LEU A 36 9.56 6.75 2.39
C LEU A 36 9.65 5.24 2.28
N SER A 37 9.10 4.66 1.21
CA SER A 37 9.15 3.22 0.94
C SER A 37 10.59 2.78 0.67
N ALA A 38 11.32 3.51 -0.18
CA ALA A 38 12.74 3.26 -0.46
C ALA A 38 13.63 3.37 0.79
N TRP A 39 13.28 4.23 1.74
CA TRP A 39 13.97 4.37 3.02
C TRP A 39 13.62 3.25 4.00
N TYR A 40 12.32 2.98 4.19
CA TYR A 40 11.81 2.06 5.20
C TYR A 40 11.95 0.58 4.80
N HIS A 41 11.73 0.25 3.52
CA HIS A 41 11.83 -1.11 2.95
C HIS A 41 13.06 -1.29 2.05
N LYS A 42 14.12 -0.51 2.30
CA LYS A 42 15.34 -0.48 1.47
C LYS A 42 15.93 -1.86 1.19
N ASP A 43 15.90 -2.74 2.19
CA ASP A 43 16.43 -4.10 2.15
C ASP A 43 15.67 -5.01 1.16
N LYS A 44 14.41 -4.70 0.88
CA LYS A 44 13.52 -5.45 0.00
C LYS A 44 13.47 -4.84 -1.40
N ILE A 45 13.41 -3.50 -1.48
CA ILE A 45 13.29 -2.75 -2.73
C ILE A 45 14.55 -2.83 -3.56
N PHE A 46 15.74 -2.79 -2.95
CA PHE A 46 16.99 -2.73 -3.71
C PHE A 46 17.69 -4.08 -3.76
N VAL A 47 18.13 -4.47 -4.96
CA VAL A 47 18.98 -5.65 -5.12
C VAL A 47 20.38 -5.36 -4.59
N PRO A 48 21.05 -6.32 -3.91
CA PRO A 48 22.42 -6.13 -3.43
C PRO A 48 23.44 -5.93 -4.55
N GLN A 49 23.21 -6.55 -5.71
CA GLN A 49 24.09 -6.52 -6.87
C GLN A 49 23.29 -6.59 -8.16
N VAL A 50 23.58 -5.67 -9.07
CA VAL A 50 23.07 -5.68 -10.45
C VAL A 50 23.93 -6.63 -11.28
N LYS A 51 23.28 -7.53 -12.03
CA LYS A 51 23.97 -8.47 -12.94
C LYS A 51 23.53 -8.23 -14.39
N ASN A 52 24.27 -8.80 -15.34
CA ASN A 52 23.95 -8.65 -16.77
C ASN A 52 22.82 -9.57 -17.25
N THR A 53 22.53 -10.65 -16.50
CA THR A 53 21.54 -11.66 -16.90
C THR A 53 20.36 -11.62 -15.96
N ILE A 54 19.19 -11.24 -16.49
CA ILE A 54 17.91 -11.30 -15.79
C ILE A 54 17.30 -12.69 -16.03
N LEU A 55 16.71 -13.29 -15.00
CA LEU A 55 16.01 -14.55 -15.14
C LEU A 55 14.67 -14.35 -15.88
N PRO A 56 14.20 -15.34 -16.66
CA PRO A 56 12.89 -15.27 -17.30
C PRO A 56 11.77 -15.04 -16.27
N LEU A 57 10.84 -14.14 -16.58
CA LEU A 57 9.74 -13.79 -15.68
C LEU A 57 8.92 -15.03 -15.26
N ASP A 58 8.67 -15.95 -16.18
CA ASP A 58 7.99 -17.22 -15.90
C ASP A 58 8.69 -18.06 -14.83
N SER A 59 10.03 -18.04 -14.79
CA SER A 59 10.81 -18.75 -13.79
C SER A 59 10.67 -18.10 -12.42
N LEU A 60 10.70 -16.76 -12.37
CA LEU A 60 10.50 -15.99 -11.14
C LEU A 60 9.08 -16.21 -10.61
N TYR A 61 8.08 -16.12 -11.48
CA TYR A 61 6.67 -16.34 -11.14
C TYR A 61 6.42 -17.73 -10.57
N LYS A 62 6.95 -18.78 -11.22
CA LYS A 62 6.87 -20.16 -10.69
C LYS A 62 7.52 -20.30 -9.32
N SER A 63 8.67 -19.65 -9.09
CA SER A 63 9.36 -19.73 -7.80
C SER A 63 8.57 -19.07 -6.66
N ILE A 64 7.91 -17.95 -6.94
CA ILE A 64 7.11 -17.20 -5.96
C ILE A 64 5.83 -17.94 -5.62
N ARG A 65 5.10 -18.46 -6.62
CA ARG A 65 3.83 -19.14 -6.39
C ARG A 65 3.92 -20.40 -5.53
N ILE A 66 5.11 -20.99 -5.40
CA ILE A 66 5.33 -22.11 -4.48
C ILE A 66 5.07 -21.68 -3.03
N LYS A 67 5.46 -20.46 -2.65
CA LYS A 67 5.27 -19.92 -1.30
C LYS A 67 4.03 -19.03 -1.20
N HIS A 68 3.75 -18.29 -2.26
CA HIS A 68 2.71 -17.26 -2.34
C HIS A 68 1.74 -17.59 -3.49
N PRO A 69 0.83 -18.57 -3.30
CA PRO A 69 -0.02 -19.09 -4.38
C PRO A 69 -0.93 -18.04 -5.02
N LEU A 70 -1.25 -16.98 -4.26
CA LEU A 70 -2.10 -15.86 -4.63
C LEU A 70 -1.35 -14.71 -5.34
N ALA A 71 -0.04 -14.84 -5.58
CA ALA A 71 0.69 -13.86 -6.37
C ALA A 71 0.13 -13.82 -7.80
N ASP A 72 -0.35 -12.66 -8.22
CA ASP A 72 -1.11 -12.49 -9.45
C ASP A 72 -0.28 -11.82 -10.54
N TYR A 73 0.02 -10.53 -10.38
CA TYR A 73 0.78 -9.74 -11.34
C TYR A 73 2.13 -9.28 -10.79
N ALA A 74 3.01 -8.89 -11.71
CA ALA A 74 4.35 -8.37 -11.41
C ALA A 74 4.47 -6.90 -11.81
N ILE A 75 5.08 -6.10 -10.94
CA ILE A 75 5.49 -4.73 -11.22
C ILE A 75 7.00 -4.75 -11.48
N ILE A 76 7.39 -4.22 -12.64
CA ILE A 76 8.77 -4.15 -13.11
C ILE A 76 9.16 -2.68 -13.20
N ASP A 77 10.15 -2.29 -12.42
CA ASP A 77 10.71 -0.94 -12.49
C ASP A 77 11.78 -0.86 -13.60
N HIS A 78 11.99 0.35 -14.14
CA HIS A 78 13.03 0.62 -15.13
C HIS A 78 14.43 0.68 -14.50
N ASP A 79 14.53 1.04 -13.22
CA ASP A 79 15.81 1.05 -12.50
C ASP A 79 16.28 -0.40 -12.24
N PRO A 80 17.42 -0.84 -12.81
CA PRO A 80 17.94 -2.19 -12.58
C PRO A 80 18.33 -2.47 -11.13
N LYS A 81 18.45 -1.44 -10.29
CA LYS A 81 18.72 -1.58 -8.85
C LYS A 81 17.48 -1.96 -8.06
N LYS A 82 16.28 -1.69 -8.58
CA LYS A 82 15.04 -2.07 -7.92
C LYS A 82 14.70 -3.53 -8.24
N SER A 83 14.20 -4.24 -7.23
CA SER A 83 13.74 -5.61 -7.34
C SER A 83 12.39 -5.67 -8.05
N TYR A 84 12.03 -6.83 -8.58
CA TYR A 84 10.69 -7.02 -9.13
C TYR A 84 9.73 -7.27 -7.97
N VAL A 85 8.51 -6.75 -8.11
CA VAL A 85 7.47 -6.87 -7.09
C VAL A 85 6.37 -7.76 -7.62
N PHE A 86 5.94 -8.73 -6.83
CA PHE A 86 4.76 -9.54 -7.12
C PHE A 86 3.69 -9.22 -6.08
N THR A 87 2.50 -8.91 -6.55
CA THR A 87 1.41 -8.51 -5.67
C THR A 87 0.48 -9.70 -5.44
N SER A 88 0.13 -9.92 -4.18
CA SER A 88 -0.83 -10.93 -3.75
C SER A 88 -1.99 -10.21 -3.10
N TYR A 89 -3.21 -10.44 -3.58
CA TYR A 89 -4.43 -9.82 -3.07
C TYR A 89 -5.53 -10.87 -2.88
N GLU A 90 -6.17 -10.83 -1.72
CA GLU A 90 -7.37 -11.60 -1.41
C GLU A 90 -8.40 -10.66 -0.79
N GLU A 91 -9.52 -10.50 -1.49
CA GLU A 91 -10.64 -9.67 -1.05
C GLU A 91 -11.35 -10.27 0.16
N ASN A 92 -11.90 -9.41 1.03
CA ASN A 92 -12.82 -9.83 2.07
C ASN A 92 -14.27 -9.62 1.64
N THR A 93 -15.02 -10.71 1.52
CA THR A 93 -16.44 -10.70 1.11
C THR A 93 -17.42 -10.50 2.27
N VAL A 94 -16.93 -10.45 3.51
CA VAL A 94 -17.76 -10.26 4.71
C VAL A 94 -17.95 -8.77 4.95
N SER A 95 -19.17 -8.33 5.30
CA SER A 95 -19.45 -6.93 5.66
C SER A 95 -18.52 -6.43 6.77
N HIS A 96 -17.92 -5.26 6.54
CA HIS A 96 -16.99 -4.59 7.44
C HIS A 96 -17.14 -3.06 7.28
N TRP A 97 -16.49 -2.30 8.16
CA TRP A 97 -16.59 -0.83 8.17
C TRP A 97 -15.23 -0.12 8.19
N THR A 98 -14.14 -0.89 8.28
CA THR A 98 -12.75 -0.39 8.33
C THR A 98 -11.98 -0.86 7.11
N ALA A 99 -11.14 0.00 6.54
CA ALA A 99 -10.28 -0.35 5.41
C ALA A 99 -9.34 -1.53 5.68
N ALA A 100 -8.87 -1.66 6.92
CA ALA A 100 -8.06 -2.80 7.36
C ALA A 100 -8.79 -4.16 7.24
N SER A 101 -10.10 -4.16 6.98
CA SER A 101 -10.89 -5.37 6.75
C SER A 101 -11.31 -5.53 5.29
N ASP A 102 -10.95 -4.61 4.38
CA ASP A 102 -11.31 -4.67 2.96
C ASP A 102 -10.67 -5.88 2.26
N CYS A 103 -9.48 -6.28 2.71
CA CYS A 103 -8.77 -7.45 2.24
C CYS A 103 -8.45 -8.42 3.38
N LYS A 104 -8.45 -9.72 3.06
CA LYS A 104 -7.91 -10.75 3.96
C LYS A 104 -6.38 -10.73 3.92
N SER A 105 -5.83 -10.63 2.72
CA SER A 105 -4.40 -10.57 2.47
C SER A 105 -4.12 -9.56 1.37
N TYR A 106 -3.18 -8.65 1.61
CA TYR A 106 -2.66 -7.77 0.57
C TYR A 106 -1.18 -7.55 0.81
N SER A 107 -0.34 -8.08 -0.05
CA SER A 107 1.10 -8.01 0.12
C SER A 107 1.88 -7.84 -1.17
N ASN A 108 3.02 -7.16 -1.05
CA ASN A 108 4.01 -7.00 -2.08
C ASN A 108 5.23 -7.87 -1.74
N ILE A 109 5.53 -8.81 -2.62
CA ILE A 109 6.63 -9.76 -2.49
C ILE A 109 7.76 -9.30 -3.40
N TYR A 110 8.90 -8.97 -2.80
CA TYR A 110 10.07 -8.47 -3.51
C TYR A 110 11.00 -9.62 -3.88
N ILE A 111 11.38 -9.71 -5.15
CA ILE A 111 12.29 -10.74 -5.65
C ILE A 111 13.46 -10.15 -6.42
N ASN A 112 14.64 -10.71 -6.17
CA ASN A 112 15.82 -10.38 -6.94
C ASN A 112 15.72 -11.03 -8.33
N GLN A 113 15.53 -10.22 -9.36
CA GLN A 113 15.39 -10.63 -10.76
C GLN A 113 16.64 -11.30 -11.35
N TYR A 114 17.80 -11.14 -10.72
CA TYR A 114 19.07 -11.72 -11.16
C TYR A 114 19.39 -13.07 -10.51
N THR A 115 18.78 -13.39 -9.37
CA THR A 115 19.07 -14.62 -8.62
C THR A 115 17.85 -15.48 -8.35
N GLY A 116 16.64 -14.93 -8.48
CA GLY A 116 15.39 -15.61 -8.13
C GLY A 116 15.17 -15.73 -6.62
N LYS A 117 15.98 -15.04 -5.81
CA LYS A 117 15.84 -15.04 -4.35
C LYS A 117 14.83 -13.98 -3.92
N GLU A 118 13.85 -14.42 -3.13
CA GLU A 118 12.92 -13.54 -2.40
C GLU A 118 13.71 -12.67 -1.39
N LEU A 119 13.55 -11.36 -1.51
CA LEU A 119 14.17 -10.37 -0.64
C LEU A 119 13.31 -10.08 0.60
N GLY A 120 11.99 -10.21 0.46
CA GLY A 120 11.05 -10.13 1.58
C GLY A 120 9.63 -9.83 1.10
N GLU A 121 8.70 -9.83 2.06
CA GLU A 121 7.30 -9.49 1.86
C GLU A 121 6.97 -8.23 2.66
N VAL A 122 6.18 -7.33 2.08
CA VAL A 122 5.57 -6.20 2.75
C VAL A 122 4.07 -6.42 2.75
N ASN A 123 3.50 -6.52 3.93
CA ASN A 123 2.06 -6.62 4.10
C ASN A 123 1.46 -5.22 4.01
N LEU A 124 0.89 -4.88 2.84
CA LEU A 124 0.31 -3.57 2.56
C LEU A 124 -0.89 -3.26 3.44
N ARG A 125 -1.60 -4.29 3.94
CA ARG A 125 -2.72 -4.13 4.87
C ARG A 125 -2.34 -3.46 6.19
N TYR A 126 -1.07 -3.59 6.61
CA TYR A 126 -0.56 -3.04 7.87
C TYR A 126 0.67 -2.16 7.64
N ASP A 127 0.90 -1.74 6.39
CA ASP A 127 2.00 -0.87 6.07
C ASP A 127 1.59 0.58 6.34
N TRP A 128 2.31 1.25 7.23
CA TRP A 128 1.97 2.59 7.65
C TRP A 128 2.00 3.62 6.51
N ILE A 129 2.80 3.40 5.46
CA ILE A 129 2.87 4.29 4.29
C ILE A 129 1.60 4.10 3.46
N PHE A 130 1.19 2.85 3.25
CA PHE A 130 -0.09 2.56 2.59
C PHE A 130 -1.28 3.07 3.42
N ASP A 131 -1.22 2.96 4.76
CA ASP A 131 -2.26 3.48 5.65
C ASP A 131 -2.42 5.02 5.53
N LEU A 132 -1.35 5.78 5.23
CA LEU A 132 -1.48 7.23 4.96
C LEU A 132 -2.36 7.50 3.74
N ARG A 133 -2.22 6.70 2.68
CA ARG A 133 -3.07 6.79 1.49
C ARG A 133 -4.53 6.53 1.85
N VAL A 134 -4.77 5.44 2.57
CA VAL A 134 -6.11 5.03 2.97
C VAL A 134 -6.73 6.08 3.89
N LEU A 135 -6.00 6.58 4.88
CA LEU A 135 -6.44 7.64 5.78
C LEU A 135 -6.78 8.94 5.03
N HIS A 136 -6.02 9.29 3.99
CA HIS A 136 -6.33 10.41 3.12
C HIS A 136 -7.61 10.20 2.29
N GLU A 137 -7.74 9.05 1.62
CA GLU A 137 -8.80 8.76 0.64
C GLU A 137 -10.16 8.44 1.28
N ASN A 138 -10.17 7.68 2.38
CA ASN A 138 -11.41 7.18 3.00
C ASN A 138 -11.41 7.25 4.54
N LEU A 139 -10.44 7.92 5.17
CA LEU A 139 -10.34 8.02 6.64
C LEU A 139 -10.22 6.65 7.34
N LEU A 140 -9.59 5.66 6.70
CA LEU A 140 -9.50 4.27 7.16
C LEU A 140 -10.85 3.56 7.26
N LEU A 141 -11.89 4.12 6.65
CA LEU A 141 -13.20 3.49 6.50
C LEU A 141 -13.18 2.57 5.27
N THR A 142 -14.10 1.63 5.23
CA THR A 142 -14.21 0.73 4.07
C THR A 142 -14.43 1.50 2.77
N TYR A 143 -13.82 1.04 1.68
CA TYR A 143 -14.03 1.57 0.35
C TYR A 143 -14.95 0.64 -0.47
N ASP A 144 -16.22 1.02 -0.64
CA ASP A 144 -17.23 0.24 -1.37
C ASP A 144 -17.07 0.25 -2.92
N GLY A 145 -15.92 0.64 -3.45
CA GLY A 145 -15.72 0.84 -4.90
C GLY A 145 -15.45 -0.42 -5.74
N LEU A 146 -15.56 -1.63 -5.16
CA LEU A 146 -15.36 -2.91 -5.88
C LEU A 146 -16.61 -3.79 -5.96
N ALA A 147 -17.76 -3.34 -5.44
CA ALA A 147 -19.05 -3.98 -5.69
C ALA A 147 -19.62 -3.54 -7.05
N SER A 148 -19.04 -4.03 -8.15
CA SER A 148 -19.64 -3.98 -9.49
C SER A 148 -19.53 -5.33 -10.19
#